data_AF-A0A8B9KJX0-F1
#
_entry.id   AF-A0A8B9KJX0-F1
#
_cell.length_a   1.000
_cell.length_b   1.000
_cell.length_c   1.000
_cell.angle_alpha   90.00
_cell.angle_beta   90.00
_cell.angle_gamma   90.00
#
_symmetry.space_group_name_H-M   'P 1'
#
loop_
_entity.id
_entity.type
_entity.pdbx_description
1 polymer ?
#
loop_
_entity_poly.entity_id
_entity_poly.type
_entity_poly.pdbx_seq_one_letter_code
_entity_poly.pdbx_strand_id
1 'polypeptide(L)'
;PPTFCLFWFILIFLMGQFFSKSDLLLLNSNLLSSIKEDAFTGLPHLEYLFIEGNKIEEISKNAFRGLRDITHLSLANNNMKSLPKGLFSDLHSLIELDLRGNPFQCDCQSMWLMLWLKRSNATISDVYCTEPASMKGVLLKDVPEKHSKCISTDFIPHQTINTQSMTADIFFYKEDIYVAMAVPNSDSCLVMEWDHIETKFRPFDNITGRSIIGCRSVLIGDHAFVIVAQLFAGTHIYKYNQEQNKFTKFQKVEMLNVSKPNDIEVFRVGDDWFFLIVDSSKAGMSTLFRWNDTGFFQHQFLHEWFRDTDAEFLDLDGKPVLILASRSQAPVIYQWNKNTQMFVLFDEIPNMEDMVSLKAFRINDVLYLALACYIGDSKVLKWTGKNFEEVQGIPSRGAMVLQPFTFKEQNYLILSSDYSFSQIFRWDVENQVFVKFREVYVQWPRSYTPLSTGQRDFLLATSFKGKTKVFEHISVDYSR
;
A
#
# COMPACT_ATOMS: atom_id res chain seq x y z
N PRO A 1 -23.73 -1.65 -13.79
CA PRO A 1 -24.50 -1.11 -14.93
C PRO A 1 -23.65 -0.12 -15.77
N PRO A 2 -23.11 -0.56 -16.91
CA PRO A 2 -22.25 0.26 -17.76
C PRO A 2 -23.09 0.83 -18.92
N THR A 3 -23.86 1.90 -18.66
CA THR A 3 -24.64 2.59 -19.71
C THR A 3 -24.40 4.09 -19.75
N PHE A 4 -23.52 4.64 -18.89
CA PHE A 4 -23.17 6.07 -18.91
C PHE A 4 -21.89 6.40 -19.71
N CYS A 5 -21.13 5.41 -20.19
CA CYS A 5 -19.92 5.67 -21.01
C CYS A 5 -20.21 5.85 -22.51
N LEU A 6 -21.32 5.35 -23.04
CA LEU A 6 -21.63 5.48 -24.47
C LEU A 6 -22.12 6.88 -24.87
N PHE A 7 -22.58 7.70 -23.91
CA PHE A 7 -23.14 9.01 -24.22
C PHE A 7 -22.09 10.07 -24.57
N TRP A 8 -20.82 9.87 -24.18
CA TRP A 8 -19.74 10.85 -24.41
C TRP A 8 -19.04 10.69 -25.75
N PHE A 9 -18.86 9.46 -26.24
CA PHE A 9 -18.41 9.25 -27.61
C PHE A 9 -19.41 9.82 -28.62
N ILE A 10 -20.70 9.78 -28.27
CA ILE A 10 -21.79 10.26 -29.12
C ILE A 10 -21.96 11.79 -29.04
N LEU A 11 -21.65 12.46 -27.93
CA LEU A 11 -21.82 13.92 -27.83
C LEU A 11 -20.78 14.71 -28.65
N ILE A 12 -19.52 14.26 -28.67
CA ILE A 12 -18.50 14.84 -29.56
C ILE A 12 -18.85 14.59 -31.03
N PHE A 13 -19.48 13.44 -31.34
CA PHE A 13 -19.92 13.11 -32.69
C PHE A 13 -21.23 13.80 -33.13
N LEU A 14 -22.16 14.12 -32.22
CA LEU A 14 -23.47 14.73 -32.56
C LEU A 14 -23.50 16.26 -32.49
N MET A 15 -22.56 16.91 -31.80
CA MET A 15 -22.40 18.37 -31.87
C MET A 15 -21.32 18.81 -32.87
N GLY A 16 -20.60 17.86 -33.47
CA GLY A 16 -19.82 18.08 -34.68
C GLY A 16 -20.75 18.29 -35.88
N GLN A 17 -21.31 19.50 -36.01
CA GLN A 17 -21.64 20.01 -37.34
C GLN A 17 -20.40 19.79 -38.23
N PHE A 18 -20.62 19.23 -39.42
CA PHE A 18 -19.63 19.05 -40.48
C PHE A 18 -18.52 20.11 -40.46
N PHE A 19 -17.28 19.73 -40.16
CA PHE A 19 -16.14 20.59 -40.45
C PHE A 19 -15.02 19.80 -41.11
N SER A 20 -14.97 19.92 -42.43
CA SER A 20 -13.69 19.94 -43.13
C SER A 20 -12.90 21.13 -42.56
N LYS A 21 -11.78 20.84 -41.89
CA LYS A 21 -10.82 21.83 -41.36
C LYS A 21 -11.30 22.58 -40.10
N SER A 22 -11.28 21.90 -38.95
CA SER A 22 -11.55 22.55 -37.65
C SER A 22 -10.27 23.11 -37.07
N ASP A 23 -10.03 24.40 -37.31
CA ASP A 23 -8.92 25.12 -36.69
C ASP A 23 -9.24 25.46 -35.21
N LEU A 24 -10.52 25.44 -34.79
CA LEU A 24 -11.00 25.86 -33.46
C LEU A 24 -11.98 24.86 -32.81
N LEU A 25 -11.81 24.57 -31.51
CA LEU A 25 -12.74 23.82 -30.66
C LEU A 25 -13.00 24.56 -29.34
N LEU A 26 -14.29 24.75 -29.02
CA LEU A 26 -14.79 25.43 -27.82
C LEU A 26 -15.61 24.47 -26.95
N LEU A 27 -15.23 24.30 -25.69
CA LEU A 27 -15.90 23.46 -24.70
C LEU A 27 -16.21 24.21 -23.40
N ASN A 28 -16.54 25.50 -23.51
CA ASN A 28 -16.66 26.39 -22.35
C ASN A 28 -17.99 26.21 -21.58
N SER A 29 -17.96 26.47 -20.27
CA SER A 29 -19.13 26.52 -19.38
C SER A 29 -19.98 25.24 -19.35
N ASN A 30 -19.34 24.07 -19.43
CA ASN A 30 -20.00 22.78 -19.25
C ASN A 30 -19.73 22.21 -17.84
N LEU A 31 -20.19 20.98 -17.62
CA LEU A 31 -20.02 20.24 -16.36
C LEU A 31 -18.95 19.14 -16.49
N LEU A 32 -17.94 19.36 -17.34
CA LEU A 32 -16.86 18.39 -17.54
C LEU A 32 -16.05 18.28 -16.24
N SER A 33 -15.79 17.05 -15.79
CA SER A 33 -15.03 16.77 -14.55
C SER A 33 -13.63 16.23 -14.81
N SER A 34 -13.38 15.66 -15.99
CA SER A 34 -12.07 15.12 -16.36
C SER A 34 -11.86 15.12 -17.87
N ILE A 35 -10.59 15.13 -18.30
CA ILE A 35 -10.19 14.91 -19.69
C ILE A 35 -9.41 13.59 -19.77
N LYS A 36 -9.95 12.62 -20.49
CA LYS A 36 -9.37 11.28 -20.62
C LYS A 36 -8.19 11.26 -21.61
N GLU A 37 -7.44 10.17 -21.57
CA GLU A 37 -6.39 9.88 -22.55
C GLU A 37 -6.96 9.91 -23.97
N ASP A 38 -6.16 10.44 -24.91
CA ASP A 38 -6.45 10.42 -26.34
C ASP A 38 -7.78 11.13 -26.73
N ALA A 39 -8.32 12.01 -25.86
CA ALA A 39 -9.63 12.65 -26.02
C ALA A 39 -9.78 13.47 -27.31
N PHE A 40 -8.69 14.01 -27.84
CA PHE A 40 -8.66 14.83 -29.05
C PHE A 40 -7.94 14.14 -30.23
N THR A 41 -7.78 12.82 -30.15
CA THR A 41 -7.15 12.05 -31.24
C THR A 41 -7.98 12.16 -32.50
N GLY A 42 -7.32 12.43 -33.63
CA GLY A 42 -7.98 12.64 -34.93
C GLY A 42 -8.23 14.11 -35.28
N LEU A 43 -7.78 15.06 -34.45
CA LEU A 43 -7.79 16.50 -34.72
C LEU A 43 -6.35 17.07 -34.92
N PRO A 44 -5.57 16.59 -35.91
CA PRO A 44 -4.16 16.96 -36.03
C PRO A 44 -3.93 18.44 -36.40
N HIS A 45 -4.93 19.09 -37.02
CA HIS A 45 -4.89 20.48 -37.49
C HIS A 45 -5.57 21.47 -36.54
N LEU A 46 -5.89 21.05 -35.32
CA LEU A 46 -6.54 21.93 -34.35
C LEU A 46 -5.54 22.99 -33.88
N GLU A 47 -5.85 24.27 -34.10
CA GLU A 47 -5.01 25.40 -33.71
C GLU A 47 -5.47 26.02 -32.38
N TYR A 48 -6.77 26.05 -32.11
CA TYR A 48 -7.35 26.72 -30.96
C TYR A 48 -8.21 25.74 -30.15
N LEU A 49 -7.90 25.59 -28.86
CA LEU A 49 -8.65 24.74 -27.94
C LEU A 49 -8.95 25.50 -26.65
N PHE A 50 -10.22 25.84 -26.43
CA PHE A 50 -10.66 26.50 -25.21
C PHE A 50 -11.62 25.60 -24.42
N ILE A 51 -11.25 25.30 -23.18
CA ILE A 51 -12.01 24.45 -22.24
C ILE A 51 -12.12 25.20 -20.92
N GLU A 52 -12.89 26.29 -20.92
CA GLU A 52 -12.96 27.24 -19.81
C GLU A 52 -14.23 27.09 -18.98
N GLY A 53 -14.16 27.40 -17.68
CA GLY A 53 -15.36 27.46 -16.84
C GLY A 53 -16.05 26.11 -16.63
N ASN A 54 -15.29 25.02 -16.61
CA ASN A 54 -15.79 23.68 -16.32
C ASN A 54 -15.47 23.29 -14.86
N LYS A 55 -15.65 22.02 -14.51
CA LYS A 55 -15.34 21.45 -13.19
C LYS A 55 -14.21 20.43 -13.27
N ILE A 56 -13.26 20.64 -14.19
CA ILE A 56 -12.20 19.67 -14.45
C ILE A 56 -11.25 19.65 -13.27
N GLU A 57 -11.10 18.48 -12.65
CA GLU A 57 -10.17 18.23 -11.54
C GLU A 57 -8.95 17.43 -12.02
N GLU A 58 -9.15 16.53 -13.00
CA GLU A 58 -8.14 15.59 -13.49
C GLU A 58 -8.00 15.63 -15.01
N ILE A 59 -6.75 15.65 -15.49
CA ILE A 59 -6.40 15.51 -16.90
C ILE A 59 -5.42 14.34 -17.03
N SER A 60 -5.66 13.43 -17.98
CA SER A 60 -4.72 12.35 -18.29
C SER A 60 -3.44 12.90 -18.92
N LYS A 61 -2.28 12.28 -18.61
CA LYS A 61 -0.98 12.64 -19.19
C LYS A 61 -1.00 12.75 -20.72
N ASN A 62 -1.77 11.89 -21.38
CA ASN A 62 -1.84 11.78 -22.83
C ASN A 62 -3.12 12.43 -23.41
N ALA A 63 -3.76 13.35 -22.67
CA ALA A 63 -4.99 14.00 -23.13
C ALA A 63 -4.80 14.81 -24.43
N PHE A 64 -3.68 15.52 -24.57
CA PHE A 64 -3.37 16.37 -25.74
C PHE A 64 -2.42 15.72 -26.75
N ARG A 65 -2.33 14.39 -26.71
CA ARG A 65 -1.44 13.64 -27.60
C ARG A 65 -1.78 13.92 -29.06
N GLY A 66 -0.75 14.21 -29.86
CA GLY A 66 -0.90 14.43 -31.30
C GLY A 66 -1.42 15.81 -31.72
N LEU A 67 -1.70 16.73 -30.79
CA LEU A 67 -2.15 18.10 -31.09
C LEU A 67 -0.96 19.02 -31.42
N ARG A 68 -0.28 18.73 -32.53
CA ARG A 68 0.98 19.39 -32.92
C ARG A 68 0.80 20.82 -33.42
N ASP A 69 -0.37 21.10 -33.99
CA ASP A 69 -0.69 22.39 -34.62
C ASP A 69 -1.35 23.39 -33.63
N ILE A 70 -1.57 22.99 -32.36
CA ILE A 70 -2.17 23.89 -31.36
C ILE A 70 -1.28 25.11 -31.14
N THR A 71 -1.89 26.28 -31.31
CA THR A 71 -1.31 27.60 -31.05
C THR A 71 -1.90 28.24 -29.78
N HIS A 72 -3.19 28.05 -29.49
CA HIS A 72 -3.84 28.64 -28.32
C HIS A 72 -4.57 27.57 -27.51
N LEU A 73 -4.16 27.41 -26.24
CA LEU A 73 -4.78 26.48 -25.30
C LEU A 73 -5.26 27.24 -24.06
N SER A 74 -6.55 27.14 -23.75
CA SER A 74 -7.10 27.66 -22.50
C SER A 74 -7.76 26.57 -21.69
N LEU A 75 -7.33 26.45 -20.43
CA LEU A 75 -7.93 25.60 -19.39
C LEU A 75 -8.38 26.46 -18.19
N ALA A 76 -8.66 27.75 -18.44
CA ALA A 76 -8.96 28.71 -17.39
C ALA A 76 -10.27 28.38 -16.63
N ASN A 77 -10.34 28.80 -15.37
CA ASN A 77 -11.51 28.68 -14.50
C ASN A 77 -12.04 27.23 -14.39
N ASN A 78 -11.12 26.30 -14.11
CA ASN A 78 -11.42 24.92 -13.76
C ASN A 78 -11.04 24.67 -12.30
N ASN A 79 -11.04 23.41 -11.87
CA ASN A 79 -10.75 23.03 -10.49
C ASN A 79 -9.46 22.19 -10.37
N MET A 80 -8.50 22.42 -11.25
CA MET A 80 -7.28 21.62 -11.31
C MET A 80 -6.29 22.04 -10.22
N LYS A 81 -5.88 21.06 -9.42
CA LYS A 81 -4.84 21.25 -8.38
C LYS A 81 -3.43 21.03 -8.91
N SER A 82 -3.27 20.20 -9.95
CA SER A 82 -1.99 19.88 -10.57
C SER A 82 -2.19 19.44 -12.01
N LEU A 83 -1.13 19.46 -12.82
CA LEU A 83 -1.12 18.87 -14.16
C LEU A 83 -0.09 17.73 -14.23
N PRO A 84 -0.36 16.64 -14.98
CA PRO A 84 0.57 15.53 -15.11
C PRO A 84 1.83 15.90 -15.91
N LYS A 85 3.01 15.43 -15.45
CA LYS A 85 4.28 15.66 -16.15
C LYS A 85 4.22 15.14 -17.59
N GLY A 86 4.55 16.01 -18.54
CA GLY A 86 4.57 15.70 -19.97
C GLY A 86 3.26 16.00 -20.70
N LEU A 87 2.25 16.57 -20.06
CA LEU A 87 0.98 16.94 -20.70
C LEU A 87 1.16 17.81 -21.96
N PHE A 88 2.18 18.67 -21.97
CA PHE A 88 2.47 19.59 -23.06
C PHE A 88 3.57 19.10 -24.02
N SER A 89 3.96 17.82 -23.97
CA SER A 89 5.10 17.31 -24.75
C SER A 89 4.91 17.42 -26.26
N ASP A 90 3.67 17.31 -26.74
CA ASP A 90 3.35 17.29 -28.16
C ASP A 90 2.94 18.66 -28.71
N LEU A 91 2.81 19.68 -27.85
CA LEU A 91 2.31 21.02 -28.17
C LEU A 91 3.44 21.92 -28.71
N HIS A 92 4.01 21.55 -29.84
CA HIS A 92 5.20 22.21 -30.41
C HIS A 92 4.92 23.63 -30.95
N SER A 93 3.68 23.92 -31.34
CA SER A 93 3.28 25.18 -31.97
C SER A 93 2.63 26.18 -31.00
N LEU A 94 2.68 25.91 -29.70
CA LEU A 94 1.94 26.66 -28.69
C LEU A 94 2.46 28.10 -28.54
N ILE A 95 1.57 29.07 -28.73
CA ILE A 95 1.80 30.51 -28.63
C ILE A 95 1.21 31.08 -27.36
N GLU A 96 0.01 30.64 -26.96
CA GLU A 96 -0.69 31.15 -25.78
C GLU A 96 -1.23 30.01 -24.92
N LEU A 97 -0.99 30.12 -23.60
CA LEU A 97 -1.50 29.20 -22.60
C LEU A 97 -2.19 29.97 -21.47
N ASP A 98 -3.49 29.71 -21.26
CA ASP A 98 -4.23 30.23 -20.12
C ASP A 98 -4.59 29.13 -19.12
N LEU A 99 -4.10 29.26 -17.89
CA LEU A 99 -4.40 28.37 -16.76
C LEU A 99 -5.02 29.11 -15.57
N ARG A 100 -5.43 30.38 -15.73
CA ARG A 100 -5.97 31.20 -14.63
C ARG A 100 -7.18 30.57 -13.97
N GLY A 101 -7.45 30.95 -12.73
CA GLY A 101 -8.64 30.50 -12.01
C GLY A 101 -8.64 29.01 -11.62
N ASN A 102 -7.46 28.35 -11.64
CA ASN A 102 -7.28 27.00 -11.13
C ASN A 102 -6.55 27.01 -9.76
N PRO A 103 -6.94 26.17 -8.80
CA PRO A 103 -6.36 26.14 -7.46
C PRO A 103 -5.06 25.32 -7.38
N PHE A 104 -3.99 25.76 -8.08
CA PHE A 104 -2.75 24.99 -8.16
C PHE A 104 -2.05 24.80 -6.81
N GLN A 105 -1.65 23.56 -6.56
CA GLN A 105 -0.77 23.15 -5.47
C GLN A 105 0.69 23.19 -5.96
N CYS A 106 1.47 24.14 -5.44
CA CYS A 106 2.87 24.36 -5.77
C CYS A 106 3.79 23.52 -4.87
N ASP A 107 3.66 22.21 -5.00
CA ASP A 107 4.52 21.23 -4.36
C ASP A 107 5.61 20.70 -5.33
N CYS A 108 6.34 19.67 -4.92
CA CYS A 108 7.36 19.04 -5.75
C CYS A 108 6.78 18.40 -7.03
N GLN A 109 5.53 17.95 -7.02
CA GLN A 109 4.92 17.27 -8.17
C GLN A 109 4.60 18.25 -9.29
N SER A 110 4.25 19.49 -8.95
CA SER A 110 4.02 20.58 -9.90
C SER A 110 5.30 21.28 -10.37
N MET A 111 6.49 20.84 -9.92
CA MET A 111 7.77 21.47 -10.28
C MET A 111 8.04 21.47 -11.78
N TRP A 112 7.66 20.40 -12.47
CA TRP A 112 7.82 20.35 -13.94
C TRP A 112 7.03 21.48 -14.62
N LEU A 113 5.85 21.84 -14.10
CA LEU A 113 5.01 22.89 -14.66
C LEU A 113 5.64 24.26 -14.41
N MET A 114 6.11 24.50 -13.17
CA MET A 114 6.81 25.74 -12.81
C MET A 114 8.06 25.96 -13.68
N LEU A 115 8.85 24.90 -13.89
CA LEU A 115 10.03 24.92 -14.77
C LEU A 115 9.67 25.09 -16.24
N TRP A 116 8.61 24.43 -16.71
CA TRP A 116 8.12 24.55 -18.08
C TRP A 116 7.63 25.98 -18.36
N LEU A 117 6.86 26.57 -17.44
CA LEU A 117 6.36 27.95 -17.54
C LEU A 117 7.49 28.98 -17.63
N LYS A 118 8.59 28.75 -16.90
CA LYS A 118 9.76 29.63 -16.93
C LYS A 118 10.57 29.52 -18.23
N ARG A 119 10.59 28.34 -18.86
CA ARG A 119 11.38 28.05 -20.07
C ARG A 119 10.60 28.20 -21.38
N SER A 120 9.27 28.14 -21.31
CA SER A 120 8.41 28.19 -22.47
C SER A 120 8.47 29.57 -23.13
N ASN A 121 8.42 29.58 -24.47
CA ASN A 121 8.32 30.81 -25.25
C ASN A 121 6.87 31.27 -25.44
N ALA A 122 5.89 30.49 -24.97
CA ALA A 122 4.49 30.82 -25.04
C ALA A 122 4.15 31.98 -24.09
N THR A 123 3.20 32.83 -24.50
CA THR A 123 2.60 33.84 -23.64
C THR A 123 1.69 33.13 -22.63
N ILE A 124 2.00 33.28 -21.34
CA ILE A 124 1.26 32.63 -20.27
C ILE A 124 0.65 33.68 -19.35
N SER A 125 -0.64 33.53 -19.09
CA SER A 125 -1.36 34.34 -18.10
C SER A 125 -0.79 34.19 -16.69
N ASP A 126 -0.95 35.20 -15.83
CA ASP A 126 -0.48 35.16 -14.45
C ASP A 126 -1.28 34.15 -13.61
N VAL A 127 -0.61 33.10 -13.15
CA VAL A 127 -1.20 32.00 -12.39
C VAL A 127 -0.51 31.89 -11.04
N TYR A 128 -1.30 31.76 -9.97
CA TYR A 128 -0.82 31.82 -8.60
C TYR A 128 -0.99 30.48 -7.89
N CYS A 129 -0.08 30.18 -6.97
CA CYS A 129 -0.18 29.05 -6.06
C CYS A 129 -1.30 29.29 -5.05
N THR A 130 -2.17 28.30 -4.85
CA THR A 130 -3.19 28.31 -3.79
C THR A 130 -2.68 27.60 -2.52
N GLU A 131 -1.87 26.58 -2.72
CA GLU A 131 -1.24 25.76 -1.67
C GLU A 131 0.21 25.43 -2.07
N PRO A 132 1.07 24.98 -1.13
CA PRO A 132 0.89 25.00 0.32
C PRO A 132 0.81 26.44 0.87
N ALA A 133 0.44 26.60 2.14
CA ALA A 133 0.25 27.92 2.77
C ALA A 133 1.50 28.83 2.66
N SER A 134 2.70 28.24 2.67
CA SER A 134 3.98 28.94 2.47
C SER A 134 4.15 29.54 1.08
N MET A 135 3.46 29.02 0.08
CA MET A 135 3.56 29.43 -1.33
C MET A 135 2.30 30.16 -1.80
N LYS A 136 1.28 30.29 -0.96
CA LYS A 136 0.00 30.89 -1.36
C LYS A 136 0.19 32.33 -1.88
N GLY A 137 -0.31 32.59 -3.08
CA GLY A 137 -0.19 33.89 -3.76
C GLY A 137 1.13 34.11 -4.49
N VAL A 138 2.07 33.15 -4.46
CA VAL A 138 3.29 33.20 -5.29
C VAL A 138 2.92 32.86 -6.74
N LEU A 139 3.50 33.61 -7.68
CA LEU A 139 3.31 33.39 -9.11
C LEU A 139 4.09 32.15 -9.56
N LEU A 140 3.44 31.24 -10.30
CA LEU A 140 4.04 29.94 -10.67
C LEU A 140 5.36 30.07 -11.43
N LYS A 141 5.52 31.11 -12.27
CA LYS A 141 6.76 31.36 -13.04
C LYS A 141 7.90 31.96 -12.20
N ASP A 142 7.58 32.55 -11.04
CA ASP A 142 8.53 33.22 -10.15
C ASP A 142 8.96 32.35 -8.96
N VAL A 143 8.49 31.11 -8.90
CA VAL A 143 8.92 30.16 -7.87
C VAL A 143 10.44 29.99 -7.97
N PRO A 144 11.20 30.28 -6.89
CA PRO A 144 12.65 30.24 -6.96
C PRO A 144 13.17 28.87 -7.42
N GLU A 145 14.28 28.89 -8.18
CA GLU A 145 15.26 27.79 -8.16
C GLU A 145 15.80 27.66 -6.71
N LYS A 146 16.92 27.08 -6.31
CA LYS A 146 17.28 26.93 -4.87
C LYS A 146 16.33 26.10 -3.96
N HIS A 147 15.01 26.08 -4.15
CA HIS A 147 14.13 24.96 -3.76
C HIS A 147 14.33 23.74 -4.70
N SER A 148 15.28 23.82 -5.65
CA SER A 148 15.65 22.88 -6.71
C SER A 148 16.26 21.54 -6.27
N LYS A 149 15.92 21.03 -5.09
CA LYS A 149 16.08 19.60 -4.78
C LYS A 149 14.71 19.05 -4.44
N CYS A 150 13.82 19.03 -5.43
CA CYS A 150 12.55 18.35 -5.34
C CYS A 150 12.77 16.85 -5.55
N ILE A 151 13.53 16.24 -4.64
CA ILE A 151 13.69 14.80 -4.60
C ILE A 151 12.53 14.27 -3.77
N SER A 152 11.58 13.63 -4.45
CA SER A 152 10.53 12.84 -3.81
C SER A 152 10.86 11.37 -3.96
N THR A 153 9.94 10.53 -3.51
CA THR A 153 9.95 9.10 -3.78
C THR A 153 8.74 8.69 -4.59
N ASP A 154 8.78 7.49 -5.17
CA ASP A 154 7.63 6.88 -5.83
C ASP A 154 7.67 5.35 -5.69
N PHE A 155 6.53 4.69 -5.94
CA PHE A 155 6.38 3.24 -5.88
C PHE A 155 6.03 2.70 -7.26
N ILE A 156 7.04 2.24 -8.00
CA ILE A 156 6.86 1.76 -9.38
C ILE A 156 6.72 0.24 -9.42
N PRO A 157 5.88 -0.34 -10.29
CA PRO A 157 5.85 -1.79 -10.49
C PRO A 157 7.23 -2.29 -10.94
N HIS A 158 7.79 -3.25 -10.21
CA HIS A 158 9.13 -3.81 -10.46
C HIS A 158 9.06 -5.25 -10.96
N GLN A 159 8.28 -6.10 -10.27
CA GLN A 159 8.09 -7.50 -10.67
C GLN A 159 6.61 -7.88 -10.52
N THR A 160 6.11 -8.70 -11.44
CA THR A 160 4.82 -9.39 -11.28
C THR A 160 5.07 -10.88 -11.15
N ILE A 161 4.65 -11.46 -10.03
CA ILE A 161 4.72 -12.90 -9.78
C ILE A 161 3.35 -13.48 -10.18
N ASN A 162 3.34 -14.36 -11.17
CA ASN A 162 2.13 -14.91 -11.80
C ASN A 162 1.39 -15.93 -10.92
N THR A 163 1.13 -15.59 -9.65
CA THR A 163 0.36 -16.40 -8.71
C THR A 163 -0.52 -15.53 -7.84
N GLN A 164 -1.66 -16.08 -7.43
CA GLN A 164 -2.46 -15.54 -6.34
C GLN A 164 -1.79 -15.89 -5.01
N SER A 165 -1.96 -15.08 -3.98
CA SER A 165 -1.33 -15.30 -2.68
C SER A 165 -2.13 -14.66 -1.56
N MET A 166 -2.02 -15.22 -0.36
CA MET A 166 -2.65 -14.73 0.86
C MET A 166 -1.64 -13.97 1.72
N THR A 167 -0.68 -14.68 2.30
CA THR A 167 0.37 -14.10 3.15
C THR A 167 1.71 -14.16 2.44
N ALA A 168 2.62 -13.25 2.80
CA ALA A 168 4.01 -13.29 2.41
C ALA A 168 4.91 -12.96 3.60
N ASP A 169 5.87 -13.83 3.86
CA ASP A 169 6.83 -13.69 4.95
C ASP A 169 8.25 -13.70 4.39
N ILE A 170 8.95 -12.58 4.56
CA ILE A 170 10.32 -12.41 4.07
C ILE A 170 11.28 -12.75 5.21
N PHE A 171 12.29 -13.56 4.90
CA PHE A 171 13.30 -13.94 5.87
C PHE A 171 14.69 -14.00 5.26
N PHE A 172 15.68 -13.73 6.09
CA PHE A 172 17.08 -13.74 5.75
C PHE A 172 17.69 -15.01 6.32
N TYR A 173 18.25 -15.87 5.47
CA TYR A 173 18.93 -17.06 5.94
C TYR A 173 20.31 -17.12 5.32
N LYS A 174 21.33 -17.07 6.18
CA LYS A 174 22.72 -16.84 5.77
C LYS A 174 22.84 -15.49 5.05
N GLU A 175 23.36 -15.49 3.82
CA GLU A 175 23.55 -14.27 3.01
C GLU A 175 22.41 -14.05 2.00
N ASP A 176 21.47 -15.00 1.91
CA ASP A 176 20.38 -14.98 0.94
C ASP A 176 19.06 -14.51 1.55
N ILE A 177 18.20 -13.98 0.69
CA ILE A 177 16.88 -13.46 1.05
C ILE A 177 15.83 -14.39 0.44
N TYR A 178 14.89 -14.82 1.26
CA TYR A 178 13.78 -15.68 0.85
C TYR A 178 12.45 -15.03 1.16
N VAL A 179 11.42 -15.46 0.44
CA VAL A 179 10.03 -15.18 0.78
C VAL A 179 9.22 -16.47 0.73
N ALA A 180 8.49 -16.75 1.81
CA ALA A 180 7.51 -17.83 1.88
C ALA A 180 6.10 -17.23 1.69
N MET A 181 5.37 -17.72 0.69
CA MET A 181 4.03 -17.23 0.36
C MET A 181 3.00 -18.34 0.39
N ALA A 182 1.89 -18.10 1.07
CA ALA A 182 0.72 -18.99 1.02
C ALA A 182 -0.02 -18.79 -0.31
N VAL A 183 -0.14 -19.85 -1.10
CA VAL A 183 -0.83 -19.88 -2.40
C VAL A 183 -2.01 -20.87 -2.32
N PRO A 184 -3.20 -20.42 -1.91
CA PRO A 184 -4.32 -21.34 -1.66
C PRO A 184 -4.77 -22.13 -2.89
N ASN A 185 -4.78 -21.51 -4.07
CA ASN A 185 -5.27 -22.17 -5.28
C ASN A 185 -4.38 -23.31 -5.78
N SER A 186 -3.09 -23.29 -5.46
CA SER A 186 -2.17 -24.38 -5.79
C SER A 186 -1.96 -25.33 -4.61
N ASP A 187 -2.68 -25.13 -3.50
CA ASP A 187 -2.50 -25.89 -2.26
C ASP A 187 -1.01 -25.97 -1.90
N SER A 188 -0.33 -24.82 -1.88
CA SER A 188 1.10 -24.80 -1.63
C SER A 188 1.61 -23.55 -0.93
N CYS A 189 2.74 -23.72 -0.25
CA CYS A 189 3.59 -22.66 0.25
C CYS A 189 4.75 -22.49 -0.73
N LEU A 190 4.70 -21.44 -1.53
CA LEU A 190 5.72 -21.13 -2.51
C LEU A 190 6.87 -20.40 -1.81
N VAL A 191 8.06 -20.99 -1.83
CA VAL A 191 9.29 -20.35 -1.35
C VAL A 191 10.04 -19.82 -2.56
N MET A 192 10.35 -18.53 -2.54
CA MET A 192 11.15 -17.88 -3.57
C MET A 192 12.42 -17.31 -2.95
N GLU A 193 13.49 -17.28 -3.73
CA GLU A 193 14.78 -16.71 -3.37
C GLU A 193 15.00 -15.41 -4.14
N TRP A 194 15.68 -14.46 -3.54
CA TRP A 194 16.06 -13.21 -4.18
C TRP A 194 17.30 -13.40 -5.06
N ASP A 195 17.17 -13.11 -6.35
CA ASP A 195 18.31 -13.06 -7.25
C ASP A 195 19.00 -11.69 -7.14
N HIS A 196 20.22 -11.65 -6.59
CA HIS A 196 20.97 -10.41 -6.42
C HIS A 196 21.45 -9.77 -7.73
N ILE A 197 21.54 -10.55 -8.82
CA ILE A 197 22.02 -10.08 -10.13
C ILE A 197 20.85 -9.47 -10.89
N GLU A 198 19.75 -10.22 -11.01
CA GLU A 198 18.56 -9.78 -11.73
C GLU A 198 17.64 -8.90 -10.88
N THR A 199 17.91 -8.83 -9.57
CA THR A 199 17.17 -8.05 -8.57
C THR A 199 15.69 -8.43 -8.53
N LYS A 200 15.38 -9.73 -8.56
CA LYS A 200 14.00 -10.23 -8.62
C LYS A 200 13.85 -11.53 -7.82
N PHE A 201 12.64 -11.85 -7.38
CA PHE A 201 12.37 -13.15 -6.78
C PHE A 201 12.30 -14.25 -7.84
N ARG A 202 13.02 -15.35 -7.61
CA ARG A 202 13.00 -16.58 -8.42
C ARG A 202 12.42 -17.75 -7.60
N PRO A 203 11.64 -18.66 -8.20
CA PRO A 203 11.15 -19.84 -7.49
C PRO A 203 12.32 -20.65 -6.92
N PHE A 204 12.21 -21.05 -5.66
CA PHE A 204 13.22 -21.85 -4.96
C PHE A 204 12.69 -23.23 -4.59
N ASP A 205 11.58 -23.27 -3.86
CA ASP A 205 10.96 -24.51 -3.42
C ASP A 205 9.44 -24.37 -3.36
N ASN A 206 8.72 -25.48 -3.34
CA ASN A 206 7.27 -25.51 -3.30
C ASN A 206 6.77 -26.59 -2.33
N ILE A 207 6.38 -26.16 -1.13
CA ILE A 207 5.90 -27.05 -0.08
C ILE A 207 4.40 -27.28 -0.29
N THR A 208 4.00 -28.51 -0.60
CA THR A 208 2.60 -28.83 -0.89
C THR A 208 1.79 -29.09 0.38
N GLY A 209 0.53 -28.65 0.38
CA GLY A 209 -0.40 -28.85 1.49
C GLY A 209 -1.79 -28.32 1.17
N ARG A 210 -2.83 -29.10 1.51
CA ARG A 210 -4.23 -28.71 1.29
C ARG A 210 -4.61 -27.45 2.06
N SER A 211 -5.22 -26.49 1.37
CA SER A 211 -5.84 -25.29 1.94
C SER A 211 -4.90 -24.53 2.90
N ILE A 212 -3.69 -24.25 2.43
CA ILE A 212 -2.71 -23.45 3.16
C ILE A 212 -3.21 -22.01 3.28
N ILE A 213 -3.25 -21.50 4.51
CA ILE A 213 -3.70 -20.14 4.82
C ILE A 213 -2.54 -19.19 5.10
N GLY A 214 -1.46 -19.72 5.68
CA GLY A 214 -0.33 -18.92 6.11
C GLY A 214 0.96 -19.72 6.06
N CYS A 215 2.01 -19.03 5.63
CA CYS A 215 3.39 -19.47 5.70
C CYS A 215 4.18 -18.44 6.49
N ARG A 216 4.78 -18.86 7.60
CA ARG A 216 5.67 -18.03 8.41
C ARG A 216 6.98 -18.74 8.64
N SER A 217 8.07 -18.01 8.52
CA SER A 217 9.41 -18.51 8.77
C SER A 217 9.82 -18.30 10.23
N VAL A 218 10.74 -19.12 10.71
CA VAL A 218 11.41 -18.91 11.99
C VAL A 218 12.84 -19.42 11.91
N LEU A 219 13.77 -18.65 12.47
CA LEU A 219 15.20 -18.96 12.48
C LEU A 219 15.62 -19.31 13.91
N ILE A 220 15.99 -20.58 14.14
CA ILE A 220 16.37 -21.08 15.46
C ILE A 220 17.77 -21.69 15.37
N GLY A 221 18.74 -21.01 15.98
CA GLY A 221 20.16 -21.29 15.76
C GLY A 221 20.51 -21.11 14.28
N ASP A 222 21.23 -22.08 13.71
CA ASP A 222 21.64 -22.06 12.29
C ASP A 222 20.61 -22.70 11.34
N HIS A 223 19.38 -22.91 11.81
CA HIS A 223 18.34 -23.61 11.05
C HIS A 223 17.20 -22.68 10.67
N ALA A 224 16.79 -22.76 9.40
CA ALA A 224 15.58 -22.12 8.90
C ALA A 224 14.40 -23.10 8.94
N PHE A 225 13.27 -22.65 9.44
CA PHE A 225 12.02 -23.40 9.43
C PHE A 225 10.91 -22.57 8.77
N VAL A 226 9.95 -23.26 8.16
CA VAL A 226 8.70 -22.68 7.66
C VAL A 226 7.53 -23.41 8.30
N ILE A 227 6.73 -22.66 9.03
CA ILE A 227 5.47 -23.08 9.64
C ILE A 227 4.36 -22.87 8.60
N VAL A 228 3.67 -23.96 8.27
CA VAL A 228 2.62 -24.01 7.25
C VAL A 228 1.30 -24.33 7.94
N ALA A 229 0.45 -23.32 8.13
CA ALA A 229 -0.89 -23.52 8.68
C ALA A 229 -1.90 -23.85 7.57
N GLN A 230 -2.81 -24.77 7.88
CA GLN A 230 -3.77 -25.32 6.94
C GLN A 230 -5.16 -25.38 7.57
N LEU A 231 -6.21 -25.11 6.80
CA LEU A 231 -7.58 -25.16 7.31
C LEU A 231 -8.03 -26.56 7.75
N PHE A 232 -7.57 -27.62 7.06
CA PHE A 232 -8.15 -28.96 7.23
C PHE A 232 -7.15 -30.06 7.61
N ALA A 233 -5.86 -29.88 7.32
CA ALA A 233 -4.85 -30.94 7.46
C ALA A 233 -3.97 -30.82 8.71
N GLY A 234 -4.23 -29.80 9.55
CA GLY A 234 -3.37 -29.41 10.66
C GLY A 234 -2.13 -28.64 10.19
N THR A 235 -1.40 -28.06 11.13
CA THR A 235 -0.19 -27.29 10.84
C THR A 235 1.04 -28.19 10.80
N HIS A 236 1.92 -27.92 9.85
CA HIS A 236 3.15 -28.65 9.64
C HIS A 236 4.33 -27.69 9.65
N ILE A 237 5.44 -28.13 10.22
CA ILE A 237 6.69 -27.37 10.23
C ILE A 237 7.67 -28.08 9.32
N TYR A 238 8.30 -27.32 8.44
CA TYR A 238 9.33 -27.79 7.54
C TYR A 238 10.66 -27.16 7.93
N LYS A 239 11.74 -27.93 7.84
CA LYS A 239 13.11 -27.50 8.12
C LYS A 239 13.89 -27.47 6.81
N TYR A 240 14.69 -26.44 6.61
CA TYR A 240 15.58 -26.37 5.46
C TYR A 240 16.67 -27.44 5.55
N ASN A 241 16.77 -28.28 4.52
CA ASN A 241 17.79 -29.32 4.40
C ASN A 241 18.81 -28.90 3.34
N GLN A 242 20.05 -28.64 3.79
CA GLN A 242 21.14 -28.19 2.93
C GLN A 242 21.60 -29.24 1.92
N GLU A 243 21.56 -30.53 2.26
CA GLU A 243 21.99 -31.62 1.36
C GLU A 243 21.00 -31.79 0.19
N GLN A 244 19.72 -31.59 0.46
CA GLN A 244 18.65 -31.71 -0.54
C GLN A 244 18.28 -30.38 -1.20
N ASN A 245 18.86 -29.27 -0.73
CA ASN A 245 18.58 -27.91 -1.17
C ASN A 245 17.06 -27.60 -1.20
N LYS A 246 16.33 -28.01 -0.16
CA LYS A 246 14.87 -27.86 -0.07
C LYS A 246 14.36 -27.95 1.36
N PHE A 247 13.11 -27.57 1.59
CA PHE A 247 12.41 -27.73 2.85
C PHE A 247 11.83 -29.13 2.99
N THR A 248 12.20 -29.83 4.07
CA THR A 248 11.68 -31.16 4.39
C THR A 248 10.81 -31.12 5.63
N LYS A 249 9.80 -31.99 5.68
CA LYS A 249 8.88 -32.05 6.83
C LYS A 249 9.66 -32.37 8.11
N PHE A 250 9.56 -31.48 9.09
CA PHE A 250 10.25 -31.58 10.37
C PHE A 250 9.31 -32.06 11.47
N GLN A 251 8.14 -31.43 11.59
CA GLN A 251 7.16 -31.75 12.62
C GLN A 251 5.74 -31.64 12.09
N LYS A 252 4.85 -32.53 12.54
CA LYS A 252 3.41 -32.29 12.50
C LYS A 252 2.99 -31.79 13.88
N VAL A 253 2.43 -30.60 13.95
CA VAL A 253 2.02 -30.01 15.23
C VAL A 253 0.64 -30.56 15.58
N GLU A 254 0.49 -31.04 16.81
CA GLU A 254 -0.80 -31.47 17.33
C GLU A 254 -1.68 -30.26 17.57
N MET A 255 -2.83 -30.23 16.90
CA MET A 255 -3.78 -29.12 16.90
C MET A 255 -4.99 -29.47 17.76
N LEU A 256 -4.78 -29.56 19.08
CA LEU A 256 -5.91 -29.70 20.00
C LEU A 256 -6.66 -28.36 20.01
N ASN A 257 -7.96 -28.40 19.73
CA ASN A 257 -8.85 -27.23 19.77
C ASN A 257 -8.50 -26.07 18.82
N VAL A 258 -7.78 -26.32 17.71
CA VAL A 258 -7.71 -25.39 16.58
C VAL A 258 -8.64 -25.90 15.49
N SER A 259 -9.58 -25.06 15.04
CA SER A 259 -10.59 -25.39 14.05
C SER A 259 -10.50 -24.56 12.77
N LYS A 260 -10.25 -23.25 12.83
CA LYS A 260 -10.15 -22.38 11.64
C LYS A 260 -9.01 -21.37 11.78
N PRO A 261 -7.76 -21.79 11.54
CA PRO A 261 -6.62 -20.87 11.57
C PRO A 261 -6.80 -19.76 10.53
N ASN A 262 -6.55 -18.52 10.95
CA ASN A 262 -6.67 -17.33 10.11
C ASN A 262 -5.35 -16.57 9.97
N ASP A 263 -4.59 -16.45 11.05
CA ASP A 263 -3.29 -15.80 11.07
C ASP A 263 -2.27 -16.61 11.90
N ILE A 264 -0.98 -16.36 11.63
CA ILE A 264 0.15 -16.94 12.35
C ILE A 264 1.13 -15.82 12.69
N GLU A 265 1.47 -15.73 13.97
CA GLU A 265 2.48 -14.79 14.46
C GLU A 265 3.63 -15.55 15.13
N VAL A 266 4.86 -15.18 14.81
CA VAL A 266 6.08 -15.81 15.34
C VAL A 266 6.86 -14.77 16.12
N PHE A 267 7.19 -15.05 17.37
CA PHE A 267 7.86 -14.10 18.24
C PHE A 267 8.71 -14.79 19.30
N ARG A 268 9.51 -14.00 20.01
CA ARG A 268 10.40 -14.46 21.07
C ARG A 268 10.11 -13.73 22.37
N VAL A 269 10.05 -14.46 23.48
CA VAL A 269 9.94 -13.89 24.82
C VAL A 269 11.12 -14.39 25.65
N GLY A 270 12.04 -13.50 26.01
CA GLY A 270 13.31 -13.91 26.63
C GLY A 270 14.12 -14.76 25.65
N ASP A 271 14.44 -16.00 26.02
CA ASP A 271 15.18 -16.94 25.17
C ASP A 271 14.30 -17.96 24.43
N ASP A 272 13.00 -17.96 24.74
CA ASP A 272 12.06 -18.92 24.20
C ASP A 272 11.40 -18.40 22.92
N TRP A 273 11.42 -19.24 21.88
CA TRP A 273 10.65 -19.01 20.66
C TRP A 273 9.23 -19.51 20.81
N PHE A 274 8.29 -18.70 20.32
CA PHE A 274 6.88 -19.03 20.25
C PHE A 274 6.33 -18.79 18.86
N PHE A 275 5.29 -19.53 18.51
CA PHE A 275 4.36 -19.08 17.50
C PHE A 275 2.93 -19.22 18.00
N LEU A 276 2.07 -18.34 17.53
CA LEU A 276 0.66 -18.30 17.81
C LEU A 276 -0.10 -18.67 16.53
N ILE A 277 -1.10 -19.53 16.66
CA ILE A 277 -2.14 -19.67 15.65
C ILE A 277 -3.38 -18.94 16.13
N VAL A 278 -3.84 -17.99 15.31
CA VAL A 278 -5.06 -17.22 15.56
C VAL A 278 -6.25 -17.97 14.95
N ASP A 279 -7.27 -18.26 15.75
CA ASP A 279 -8.45 -19.03 15.31
C ASP A 279 -9.69 -18.16 15.14
N SER A 280 -10.26 -18.19 13.93
CA SER A 280 -11.44 -17.40 13.56
C SER A 280 -12.78 -18.08 13.85
N SER A 281 -12.77 -19.28 14.43
CA SER A 281 -13.95 -20.03 14.81
C SER A 281 -14.23 -19.95 16.31
N LYS A 282 -15.51 -20.00 16.69
CA LYS A 282 -15.90 -20.06 18.11
C LYS A 282 -15.57 -21.38 18.79
N ALA A 283 -15.44 -22.47 18.01
CA ALA A 283 -15.19 -23.80 18.55
C ALA A 283 -13.70 -24.08 18.75
N GLY A 284 -12.85 -23.37 17.98
CA GLY A 284 -11.42 -23.36 18.19
C GLY A 284 -11.01 -22.26 19.18
N MET A 285 -9.75 -22.31 19.59
CA MET A 285 -9.10 -21.32 20.43
C MET A 285 -7.79 -20.89 19.80
N SER A 286 -7.47 -19.60 19.89
CA SER A 286 -6.14 -19.12 19.53
C SER A 286 -5.11 -19.80 20.44
N THR A 287 -4.11 -20.45 19.86
CA THR A 287 -3.25 -21.39 20.58
C THR A 287 -1.78 -21.03 20.40
N LEU A 288 -1.11 -20.85 21.52
CA LEU A 288 0.31 -20.54 21.61
C LEU A 288 1.12 -21.82 21.72
N PHE A 289 2.19 -21.90 20.93
CA PHE A 289 3.13 -23.02 20.90
C PHE A 289 4.53 -22.53 21.29
N ARG A 290 5.24 -23.31 22.11
CA ARG A 290 6.59 -23.00 22.61
C ARG A 290 7.60 -23.99 22.05
N TRP A 291 8.79 -23.49 21.69
CA TRP A 291 9.93 -24.29 21.29
C TRP A 291 10.60 -25.01 22.48
N ASN A 292 10.97 -26.29 22.33
CA ASN A 292 11.66 -27.08 23.36
C ASN A 292 12.88 -27.88 22.83
N ASP A 293 13.65 -27.28 21.91
CA ASP A 293 14.80 -27.87 21.20
C ASP A 293 14.47 -28.99 20.19
N THR A 294 13.42 -29.77 20.43
CA THR A 294 12.99 -30.85 19.53
C THR A 294 11.88 -30.43 18.56
N GLY A 295 11.14 -29.39 18.90
CA GLY A 295 10.00 -28.91 18.13
C GLY A 295 9.17 -27.89 18.88
N PHE A 296 8.02 -27.56 18.32
CA PHE A 296 7.03 -26.69 18.93
C PHE A 296 5.89 -27.49 19.53
N PHE A 297 5.52 -27.18 20.76
CA PHE A 297 4.48 -27.89 21.51
C PHE A 297 3.49 -26.89 22.10
N GLN A 298 2.24 -27.31 22.23
CA GLN A 298 1.20 -26.47 22.78
C GLN A 298 1.59 -25.98 24.18
N HIS A 299 1.49 -24.67 24.39
CA HIS A 299 1.87 -24.01 25.63
C HIS A 299 0.66 -23.39 26.34
N GLN A 300 -0.20 -22.68 25.60
CA GLN A 300 -1.34 -21.97 26.19
C GLN A 300 -2.47 -21.77 25.19
N PHE A 301 -3.71 -21.86 25.67
CA PHE A 301 -4.89 -21.42 24.93
C PHE A 301 -5.28 -20.00 25.32
N LEU A 302 -5.76 -19.23 24.34
CA LEU A 302 -6.16 -17.83 24.47
C LEU A 302 -7.58 -17.64 23.91
N HIS A 303 -8.29 -16.67 24.52
CA HIS A 303 -9.53 -16.09 24.01
C HIS A 303 -10.64 -17.11 23.64
N GLU A 304 -11.06 -17.90 24.63
CA GLU A 304 -12.10 -18.91 24.47
C GLU A 304 -13.43 -18.34 23.93
N TRP A 305 -14.03 -18.99 22.92
CA TRP A 305 -15.31 -18.64 22.30
C TRP A 305 -15.33 -17.37 21.44
N PHE A 306 -14.16 -16.78 21.17
CA PHE A 306 -14.01 -15.63 20.29
C PHE A 306 -13.67 -16.05 18.85
N ARG A 307 -13.77 -15.09 17.93
CA ARG A 307 -13.41 -15.28 16.52
C ARG A 307 -12.25 -14.35 16.20
N ASP A 308 -11.07 -14.78 16.60
CA ASP A 308 -9.88 -13.97 16.43
C ASP A 308 -9.50 -13.90 14.95
N THR A 309 -9.15 -12.70 14.52
CA THR A 309 -8.81 -12.42 13.12
C THR A 309 -7.33 -12.18 12.95
N ASP A 310 -6.68 -11.54 13.91
CA ASP A 310 -5.26 -11.21 13.82
C ASP A 310 -4.65 -11.07 15.21
N ALA A 311 -3.33 -11.18 15.28
CA ALA A 311 -2.57 -10.98 16.50
C ALA A 311 -1.31 -10.17 16.24
N GLU A 312 -0.89 -9.40 17.22
CA GLU A 312 0.40 -8.71 17.17
C GLU A 312 1.11 -8.86 18.51
N PHE A 313 2.36 -9.33 18.44
CA PHE A 313 3.25 -9.31 19.58
C PHE A 313 4.07 -8.02 19.60
N LEU A 314 4.17 -7.39 20.77
CA LEU A 314 4.98 -6.19 20.96
C LEU A 314 5.50 -6.05 22.38
N ASP A 315 6.46 -5.15 22.57
CA ASP A 315 6.89 -4.68 23.88
C ASP A 315 6.14 -3.40 24.26
N LEU A 316 5.43 -3.44 25.38
CA LEU A 316 4.69 -2.33 25.97
C LEU A 316 5.41 -1.90 27.26
N ASP A 317 6.19 -0.83 27.17
CA ASP A 317 6.98 -0.27 28.29
C ASP A 317 7.86 -1.31 29.02
N GLY A 318 8.57 -2.14 28.25
CA GLY A 318 9.46 -3.19 28.76
C GLY A 318 8.75 -4.49 29.16
N LYS A 319 7.45 -4.61 28.86
CA LYS A 319 6.65 -5.81 29.12
C LYS A 319 6.22 -6.44 27.80
N PRO A 320 6.54 -7.73 27.58
CA PRO A 320 6.03 -8.47 26.44
C PRO A 320 4.51 -8.58 26.50
N VAL A 321 3.85 -8.21 25.41
CA VAL A 321 2.40 -8.15 25.27
C VAL A 321 1.99 -8.79 23.95
N LEU A 322 0.82 -9.42 23.96
CA LEU A 322 0.15 -9.94 22.77
C LEU A 322 -1.23 -9.28 22.68
N ILE A 323 -1.52 -8.63 21.56
CA ILE A 323 -2.83 -8.04 21.28
C ILE A 323 -3.57 -8.93 20.29
N LEU A 324 -4.82 -9.29 20.60
CA LEU A 324 -5.69 -10.04 19.69
C LEU A 324 -6.83 -9.14 19.20
N ALA A 325 -7.06 -9.12 17.89
CA ALA A 325 -8.28 -8.58 17.30
C ALA A 325 -9.26 -9.71 17.02
N SER A 326 -10.55 -9.42 17.21
CA SER A 326 -11.62 -10.40 17.01
C SER A 326 -12.83 -9.74 16.38
N ARG A 327 -13.58 -10.49 15.57
CA ARG A 327 -14.75 -9.96 14.87
C ARG A 327 -15.82 -9.49 15.87
N SER A 328 -16.28 -8.26 15.69
CA SER A 328 -17.33 -7.59 16.47
C SER A 328 -17.02 -7.44 17.96
N GLN A 329 -15.74 -7.39 18.31
CA GLN A 329 -15.25 -7.18 19.67
C GLN A 329 -14.11 -6.17 19.67
N ALA A 330 -13.85 -5.55 20.82
CA ALA A 330 -12.66 -4.72 21.02
C ALA A 330 -11.39 -5.60 21.03
N PRO A 331 -10.24 -5.11 20.55
CA PRO A 331 -8.97 -5.79 20.69
C PRO A 331 -8.60 -5.95 22.16
N VAL A 332 -8.10 -7.12 22.54
CA VAL A 332 -7.72 -7.46 23.91
C VAL A 332 -6.21 -7.55 24.05
N ILE A 333 -5.70 -7.10 25.19
CA ILE A 333 -4.28 -7.04 25.52
C ILE A 333 -3.97 -8.13 26.54
N TYR A 334 -3.11 -9.06 26.18
CA TYR A 334 -2.53 -10.03 27.10
C TYR A 334 -1.11 -9.63 27.46
N GLN A 335 -0.79 -9.60 28.75
CA GLN A 335 0.56 -9.29 29.23
C GLN A 335 1.27 -10.57 29.69
N TRP A 336 2.54 -10.72 29.33
CA TRP A 336 3.35 -11.85 29.78
C TRP A 336 3.61 -11.80 31.29
N ASN A 337 3.26 -12.88 31.99
CA ASN A 337 3.57 -13.09 33.39
C ASN A 337 4.83 -13.96 33.51
N LYS A 338 5.92 -13.36 33.99
CA LYS A 338 7.23 -14.03 34.12
C LYS A 338 7.21 -15.21 35.11
N ASN A 339 6.34 -15.18 36.13
CA ASN A 339 6.29 -16.21 37.17
C ASN A 339 5.59 -17.48 36.66
N THR A 340 4.48 -17.30 35.95
CA THR A 340 3.71 -18.43 35.38
C THR A 340 4.19 -18.82 33.99
N GLN A 341 5.02 -17.99 33.35
CA GLN A 341 5.40 -18.11 31.95
C GLN A 341 4.16 -18.20 31.03
N MET A 342 3.13 -17.40 31.28
CA MET A 342 1.90 -17.38 30.50
C MET A 342 1.45 -15.95 30.22
N PHE A 343 0.74 -15.76 29.12
CA PHE A 343 0.05 -14.52 28.80
C PHE A 343 -1.25 -14.42 29.60
N VAL A 344 -1.45 -13.35 30.35
CA VAL A 344 -2.66 -13.14 31.16
C VAL A 344 -3.40 -11.93 30.62
N LEU A 345 -4.72 -12.04 30.47
CA LEU A 345 -5.56 -10.91 30.05
C LEU A 345 -5.30 -9.73 30.99
N PHE A 346 -4.90 -8.61 30.41
CA PHE A 346 -4.46 -7.42 31.13
C PHE A 346 -5.42 -6.26 30.95
N ASP A 347 -5.81 -5.98 29.70
CA ASP A 347 -6.67 -4.84 29.36
C ASP A 347 -7.36 -5.05 27.99
N GLU A 348 -8.16 -4.08 27.57
CA GLU A 348 -8.76 -3.99 26.23
C GLU A 348 -8.55 -2.61 25.60
N ILE A 349 -8.69 -2.51 24.28
CA ILE A 349 -8.66 -1.24 23.55
C ILE A 349 -10.11 -0.86 23.22
N PRO A 350 -10.76 0.01 24.01
CA PRO A 350 -12.19 0.29 23.88
C PRO A 350 -12.52 1.04 22.59
N ASN A 351 -13.77 0.93 22.13
CA ASN A 351 -14.31 1.61 20.94
C ASN A 351 -13.61 1.26 19.61
N MET A 352 -12.98 0.08 19.53
CA MET A 352 -12.28 -0.41 18.35
C MET A 352 -12.92 -1.70 17.83
N GLU A 353 -14.25 -1.76 17.74
CA GLU A 353 -14.93 -2.98 17.27
C GLU A 353 -14.69 -3.25 15.78
N ASP A 354 -14.77 -4.53 15.39
CA ASP A 354 -14.71 -4.98 13.99
C ASP A 354 -13.40 -4.65 13.25
N MET A 355 -12.31 -4.44 13.99
CA MET A 355 -10.96 -4.40 13.41
C MET A 355 -10.58 -5.79 12.91
N VAL A 356 -10.09 -5.87 11.67
CA VAL A 356 -9.78 -7.13 10.99
C VAL A 356 -8.30 -7.49 11.03
N SER A 357 -7.42 -6.51 11.14
CA SER A 357 -5.98 -6.69 11.37
C SER A 357 -5.40 -5.59 12.23
N LEU A 358 -4.27 -5.88 12.87
CA LEU A 358 -3.52 -4.95 13.70
C LEU A 358 -2.02 -5.11 13.45
N LYS A 359 -1.31 -3.97 13.37
CA LYS A 359 0.15 -3.94 13.21
C LYS A 359 0.75 -2.88 14.13
N ALA A 360 1.77 -3.24 14.89
CA ALA A 360 2.50 -2.30 15.73
C ALA A 360 3.65 -1.65 14.96
N PHE A 361 3.93 -0.39 15.27
CA PHE A 361 5.08 0.31 14.72
C PHE A 361 5.57 1.39 15.67
N ARG A 362 6.80 1.86 15.46
CA ARG A 362 7.39 2.95 16.24
C ARG A 362 7.88 4.06 15.34
N ILE A 363 7.62 5.30 15.74
CA ILE A 363 8.19 6.49 15.12
C ILE A 363 8.86 7.29 16.24
N ASN A 364 10.17 7.51 16.13
CA ASN A 364 10.99 8.17 17.16
C ASN A 364 10.76 7.55 18.56
N ASP A 365 10.85 6.22 18.63
CA ASP A 365 10.61 5.38 19.83
C ASP A 365 9.19 5.40 20.42
N VAL A 366 8.30 6.25 19.94
CA VAL A 366 6.89 6.28 20.34
C VAL A 366 6.16 5.12 19.67
N LEU A 367 5.41 4.34 20.45
CA LEU A 367 4.63 3.20 20.00
C LEU A 367 3.28 3.64 19.43
N TYR A 368 2.94 3.08 18.27
CA TYR A 368 1.68 3.24 17.59
C TYR A 368 1.10 1.89 17.17
N LEU A 369 -0.22 1.86 16.95
CA LEU A 369 -0.94 0.73 16.35
C LEU A 369 -1.65 1.19 15.08
N ALA A 370 -1.57 0.40 14.04
CA ALA A 370 -2.36 0.52 12.82
C ALA A 370 -3.41 -0.59 12.80
N LEU A 371 -4.69 -0.23 12.85
CA LEU A 371 -5.80 -1.17 12.85
C LEU A 371 -6.60 -1.02 11.56
N ALA A 372 -6.77 -2.11 10.83
CA ALA A 372 -7.57 -2.11 9.61
C ALA A 372 -9.03 -2.46 9.94
N CYS A 373 -9.97 -1.72 9.36
CA CYS A 373 -11.39 -2.06 9.37
C CYS A 373 -11.85 -2.38 7.94
N TYR A 374 -12.67 -3.42 7.75
CA TYR A 374 -13.11 -3.79 6.41
C TYR A 374 -13.95 -2.70 5.73
N ILE A 375 -14.96 -2.18 6.44
CA ILE A 375 -15.80 -1.06 6.01
C ILE A 375 -15.98 -0.15 7.22
N GLY A 376 -15.84 1.16 7.02
CA GLY A 376 -15.80 2.14 8.10
C GLY A 376 -14.45 2.86 8.09
N ASP A 377 -13.92 3.18 9.25
CA ASP A 377 -12.63 3.85 9.37
C ASP A 377 -11.60 2.90 9.99
N SER A 378 -10.49 2.68 9.28
CA SER A 378 -9.27 2.13 9.87
C SER A 378 -8.65 3.19 10.78
N LYS A 379 -7.92 2.76 11.80
CA LYS A 379 -7.48 3.65 12.89
C LYS A 379 -5.97 3.59 13.09
N VAL A 380 -5.38 4.74 13.39
CA VAL A 380 -4.01 4.85 13.90
C VAL A 380 -4.08 5.30 15.35
N LEU A 381 -3.54 4.51 16.27
CA LEU A 381 -3.53 4.80 17.69
C LEU A 381 -2.11 5.07 18.17
N LYS A 382 -1.97 5.89 19.20
CA LYS A 382 -0.71 6.21 19.88
C LYS A 382 -0.78 5.73 21.32
N TRP A 383 0.30 5.11 21.79
CA TRP A 383 0.46 4.77 23.20
C TRP A 383 0.82 6.00 24.03
N THR A 384 0.07 6.26 25.11
CA THR A 384 0.28 7.41 26.01
C THR A 384 1.10 7.09 27.25
N GLY A 385 1.48 5.83 27.45
CA GLY A 385 2.01 5.32 28.73
C GLY A 385 0.93 4.74 29.65
N LYS A 386 -0.36 4.94 29.32
CA LYS A 386 -1.49 4.39 30.08
C LYS A 386 -2.48 3.65 29.21
N ASN A 387 -2.81 4.20 28.05
CA ASN A 387 -3.79 3.66 27.11
C ASN A 387 -3.41 4.00 25.67
N PHE A 388 -4.09 3.37 24.72
CA PHE A 388 -4.04 3.78 23.32
C PHE A 388 -5.08 4.86 23.04
N GLU A 389 -4.65 5.96 22.43
CA GLU A 389 -5.51 7.06 22.00
C GLU A 389 -5.52 7.17 20.48
N GLU A 390 -6.69 7.45 19.89
CA GLU A 390 -6.83 7.64 18.46
C GLU A 390 -6.12 8.92 18.00
N VAL A 391 -5.23 8.78 17.02
CA VAL A 391 -4.56 9.89 16.35
C VAL A 391 -5.24 10.24 15.04
N GLN A 392 -5.68 9.22 14.30
CA GLN A 392 -6.22 9.39 12.95
C GLN A 392 -7.18 8.28 12.56
N GLY A 393 -8.29 8.65 11.93
CA GLY A 393 -9.17 7.76 11.18
C GLY A 393 -8.90 7.83 9.67
N ILE A 394 -8.90 6.67 9.00
CA ILE A 394 -8.66 6.52 7.57
C ILE A 394 -9.82 5.73 6.93
N PRO A 395 -10.63 6.35 6.04
CA PRO A 395 -11.78 5.69 5.43
C PRO A 395 -11.39 4.44 4.66
N SER A 396 -12.05 3.33 4.99
CA SER A 396 -11.75 2.00 4.48
C SER A 396 -12.81 1.54 3.49
N ARG A 397 -12.34 1.00 2.37
CA ARG A 397 -13.18 0.47 1.28
C ARG A 397 -12.79 -0.98 0.99
N GLY A 398 -13.26 -1.89 1.83
CA GLY A 398 -12.87 -3.30 1.79
C GLY A 398 -11.40 -3.48 2.15
N ALA A 399 -10.96 -2.88 3.26
CA ALA A 399 -9.57 -2.96 3.70
C ALA A 399 -9.33 -4.21 4.56
N MET A 400 -8.30 -4.98 4.23
CA MET A 400 -7.91 -6.17 4.99
C MET A 400 -6.68 -5.93 5.88
N VAL A 401 -5.82 -5.01 5.45
CA VAL A 401 -4.52 -4.69 6.03
C VAL A 401 -4.29 -3.18 6.00
N LEU A 402 -3.78 -2.66 7.10
CA LEU A 402 -3.19 -1.34 7.24
C LEU A 402 -1.75 -1.53 7.71
N GLN A 403 -0.81 -1.56 6.77
CA GLN A 403 0.57 -1.96 7.04
C GLN A 403 1.49 -0.73 7.18
N PRO A 404 2.10 -0.51 8.35
CA PRO A 404 3.19 0.46 8.51
C PRO A 404 4.50 -0.11 7.96
N PHE A 405 5.34 0.75 7.38
CA PHE A 405 6.68 0.39 6.93
C PHE A 405 7.58 1.61 6.81
N THR A 406 8.90 1.39 6.82
CA THR A 406 9.90 2.46 6.74
C THR A 406 10.88 2.19 5.62
N PHE A 407 11.11 3.17 4.76
CA PHE A 407 12.17 3.16 3.75
C PHE A 407 12.94 4.47 3.81
N LYS A 408 14.29 4.41 3.76
CA LYS A 408 15.18 5.59 3.78
C LYS A 408 14.79 6.64 4.84
N GLU A 409 14.56 6.19 6.07
CA GLU A 409 14.16 7.04 7.23
C GLU A 409 12.79 7.72 7.09
N GLN A 410 12.02 7.41 6.05
CA GLN A 410 10.66 7.89 5.86
C GLN A 410 9.67 6.82 6.30
N ASN A 411 8.72 7.22 7.15
CA ASN A 411 7.65 6.36 7.62
C ASN A 411 6.47 6.44 6.67
N TYR A 412 5.99 5.27 6.24
CA TYR A 412 4.84 5.12 5.37
C TYR A 412 3.80 4.21 6.01
N LEU A 413 2.57 4.33 5.52
CA LEU A 413 1.45 3.51 5.91
C LEU A 413 0.69 3.14 4.64
N ILE A 414 0.41 1.87 4.39
CA ILE A 414 -0.38 1.44 3.23
C ILE A 414 -1.70 0.81 3.67
N LEU A 415 -2.80 1.39 3.20
CA LEU A 415 -4.15 0.86 3.38
C LEU A 415 -4.56 0.08 2.13
N SER A 416 -4.82 -1.20 2.32
CA SER A 416 -5.41 -2.07 1.31
C SER A 416 -6.83 -1.65 0.93
N SER A 417 -7.25 -1.96 -0.31
CA SER A 417 -8.65 -1.81 -0.72
C SER A 417 -9.04 -2.89 -1.74
N ASP A 418 -10.11 -3.61 -1.45
CA ASP A 418 -10.72 -4.58 -2.38
C ASP A 418 -11.62 -3.90 -3.43
N TYR A 419 -12.06 -2.65 -3.17
CA TYR A 419 -13.01 -1.91 -4.01
C TYR A 419 -12.40 -0.73 -4.78
N SER A 420 -11.15 -0.34 -4.47
CA SER A 420 -10.46 0.78 -5.10
C SER A 420 -8.94 0.57 -5.09
N PHE A 421 -8.16 1.61 -5.40
CA PHE A 421 -6.70 1.55 -5.27
C PHE A 421 -6.28 1.45 -3.80
N SER A 422 -5.17 0.76 -3.54
CA SER A 422 -4.56 0.80 -2.21
C SER A 422 -3.82 2.13 -2.04
N GLN A 423 -4.01 2.76 -0.89
CA GLN A 423 -3.53 4.10 -0.63
C GLN A 423 -2.27 4.03 0.23
N ILE A 424 -1.20 4.66 -0.24
CA ILE A 424 0.03 4.87 0.52
C ILE A 424 -0.02 6.27 1.09
N PHE A 425 0.21 6.35 2.39
CA PHE A 425 0.35 7.58 3.15
C PHE A 425 1.80 7.73 3.60
N ARG A 426 2.24 8.98 3.77
CA ARG A 426 3.56 9.34 4.31
C ARG A 426 3.36 10.06 5.63
N TRP A 427 4.22 9.79 6.60
CA TRP A 427 4.18 10.48 7.88
C TRP A 427 4.52 11.97 7.72
N ASP A 428 3.66 12.82 8.27
CA ASP A 428 3.89 14.25 8.42
C ASP A 428 4.47 14.52 9.81
N VAL A 429 5.71 14.99 9.83
CA VAL A 429 6.46 15.26 11.07
C VAL A 429 5.85 16.41 11.86
N GLU A 430 5.29 17.42 11.19
CA GLU A 430 4.76 18.62 11.85
C GLU A 430 3.44 18.31 12.55
N ASN A 431 2.54 17.61 11.84
CA ASN A 431 1.20 17.32 12.34
C ASN A 431 1.09 15.96 13.06
N GLN A 432 2.14 15.14 13.05
CA GLN A 432 2.16 13.79 13.63
C GLN A 432 1.01 12.89 13.13
N VAL A 433 0.70 12.96 11.83
CA VAL A 433 -0.34 12.16 11.17
C VAL A 433 0.16 11.63 9.83
N PHE A 434 -0.54 10.65 9.26
CA PHE A 434 -0.25 10.15 7.92
C PHE A 434 -1.03 10.93 6.86
N VAL A 435 -0.33 11.52 5.89
CA VAL A 435 -0.93 12.26 4.77
C VAL A 435 -0.91 11.42 3.49
N LYS A 436 -1.98 11.47 2.70
CA LYS A 436 -2.08 10.72 1.44
C LYS A 436 -0.91 11.07 0.53
N PHE A 437 -0.21 10.06 0.04
CA PHE A 437 1.03 10.23 -0.73
C PHE A 437 0.93 9.67 -2.14
N ARG A 438 0.64 8.37 -2.28
CA ARG A 438 0.56 7.65 -3.56
C ARG A 438 -0.55 6.62 -3.54
N GLU A 439 -0.87 6.09 -4.70
CA GLU A 439 -1.81 4.98 -4.85
C GLU A 439 -1.17 3.88 -5.69
N VAL A 440 -1.42 2.64 -5.30
CA VAL A 440 -0.96 1.46 -6.04
C VAL A 440 -2.13 0.52 -6.31
N TYR A 441 -2.09 -0.12 -7.48
CA TYR A 441 -3.12 -1.06 -7.89
C TYR A 441 -2.69 -2.51 -7.66
N VAL A 442 -3.38 -3.17 -6.73
CA VAL A 442 -3.29 -4.61 -6.47
C VAL A 442 -4.71 -5.12 -6.35
N GLN A 443 -5.04 -6.24 -7.01
CA GLN A 443 -6.39 -6.77 -6.96
C GLN A 443 -6.59 -7.58 -5.68
N TRP A 444 -7.48 -7.12 -4.80
CA TRP A 444 -7.80 -7.78 -3.53
C TRP A 444 -6.55 -8.12 -2.70
N PRO A 445 -5.80 -7.10 -2.28
CA PRO A 445 -4.55 -7.29 -1.54
C PRO A 445 -4.79 -7.91 -0.16
N ARG A 446 -3.87 -8.77 0.29
CA ARG A 446 -4.00 -9.48 1.58
C ARG A 446 -2.85 -9.26 2.54
N SER A 447 -1.69 -8.82 2.06
CA SER A 447 -0.55 -8.40 2.86
C SER A 447 0.36 -7.51 2.04
N TYR A 448 1.08 -6.63 2.72
CA TYR A 448 2.16 -5.82 2.17
C TYR A 448 3.41 -6.09 3.01
N THR A 449 4.50 -6.50 2.38
CA THR A 449 5.72 -6.90 3.11
C THR A 449 6.89 -6.08 2.59
N PRO A 450 7.46 -5.17 3.40
CA PRO A 450 8.60 -4.37 2.98
C PRO A 450 9.88 -5.23 2.95
N LEU A 451 10.76 -4.94 1.99
CA LEU A 451 12.06 -5.54 1.81
C LEU A 451 13.08 -4.44 1.57
N SER A 452 14.12 -4.35 2.39
CA SER A 452 15.30 -3.54 2.11
C SER A 452 16.49 -4.43 1.82
N THR A 453 17.16 -4.21 0.69
CA THR A 453 18.41 -4.91 0.32
C THR A 453 19.64 -4.05 0.60
N GLY A 454 19.50 -3.01 1.42
CA GLY A 454 20.53 -2.03 1.76
C GLY A 454 20.73 -0.92 0.73
N GLN A 455 20.65 -1.24 -0.57
CA GLN A 455 20.72 -0.25 -1.65
C GLN A 455 19.37 0.14 -2.24
N ARG A 456 18.43 -0.82 -2.26
CA ARG A 456 17.12 -0.70 -2.89
C ARG A 456 16.06 -1.20 -1.94
N ASP A 457 14.89 -0.59 -2.04
CA ASP A 457 13.75 -0.88 -1.18
C ASP A 457 12.59 -1.34 -2.06
N PHE A 458 11.94 -2.42 -1.65
CA PHE A 458 10.87 -3.07 -2.38
C PHE A 458 9.67 -3.33 -1.45
N LEU A 459 8.47 -3.23 -2.00
CA LEU A 459 7.23 -3.56 -1.32
C LEU A 459 6.55 -4.71 -2.05
N LEU A 460 6.56 -5.90 -1.44
CA LEU A 460 5.81 -7.05 -1.94
C LEU A 460 4.35 -6.91 -1.54
N ALA A 461 3.43 -7.17 -2.47
CA ALA A 461 2.01 -7.08 -2.27
C ALA A 461 1.33 -8.37 -2.74
N THR A 462 0.77 -9.13 -1.79
CA THR A 462 0.01 -10.36 -2.10
C THR A 462 -1.35 -10.01 -2.67
N SER A 463 -1.91 -10.91 -3.47
CA SER A 463 -3.16 -10.67 -4.21
C SER A 463 -4.02 -11.92 -4.19
N PHE A 464 -5.21 -11.82 -3.57
CA PHE A 464 -6.09 -12.97 -3.42
C PHE A 464 -6.70 -13.44 -4.75
N LYS A 465 -6.97 -12.53 -5.68
CA LYS A 465 -7.61 -12.84 -6.97
C LYS A 465 -6.79 -12.46 -8.19
N GLY A 466 -5.87 -11.51 -8.04
CA GLY A 466 -4.99 -11.07 -9.12
C GLY A 466 -3.63 -11.77 -9.07
N LYS A 467 -2.61 -11.04 -9.50
CA LYS A 467 -1.22 -11.47 -9.45
C LYS A 467 -0.51 -10.75 -8.31
N THR A 468 0.34 -11.46 -7.61
CA THR A 468 1.26 -10.89 -6.62
C THR A 468 2.19 -9.89 -7.31
N LYS A 469 2.42 -8.74 -6.69
CA LYS A 469 3.25 -7.67 -7.25
C LYS A 469 4.37 -7.28 -6.31
N VAL A 470 5.50 -6.88 -6.88
CA VAL A 470 6.60 -6.21 -6.17
C VAL A 470 6.69 -4.80 -6.73
N PHE A 471 6.66 -3.81 -5.85
CA PHE A 471 6.92 -2.41 -6.19
C PHE A 471 8.33 -2.05 -5.74
N GLU A 472 9.03 -1.23 -6.50
CA GLU A 472 10.30 -0.63 -6.08
C GLU A 472 10.04 0.80 -5.59
N HIS A 473 10.66 1.15 -4.46
CA HIS A 473 10.71 2.49 -3.94
C HIS A 473 11.91 3.24 -4.54
N ILE A 474 11.61 4.17 -5.44
CA ILE A 474 12.62 4.95 -6.16
C ILE A 474 12.65 6.39 -5.67
N SER A 475 13.80 7.04 -5.77
CA SER A 475 13.91 8.48 -5.64
C SER A 475 13.67 9.14 -6.99
N VAL A 476 12.74 10.09 -7.04
CA VAL A 476 12.40 10.85 -8.24
C VAL A 476 12.84 12.29 -8.04
N ASP A 477 13.80 12.73 -8.87
CA ASP A 477 14.21 14.13 -8.92
C ASP A 477 13.29 14.90 -9.86
N TYR A 478 12.36 15.68 -9.29
CA TYR A 478 11.46 16.55 -10.04
C TYR A 478 12.14 17.85 -10.50
N SER A 479 13.39 18.09 -10.10
CA SER A 479 14.15 19.29 -10.49
C SER A 479 14.72 19.17 -11.92
N ARG A 480 14.63 17.99 -12.55
CA ARG A 480 15.20 17.69 -13.88
C ARG A 480 14.16 17.38 -14.97
#